data_AF-A0A1J5TSX1-F1
#
_entry.id   AF-A0A1J5TSX1-F1
#
_cell.length_a   1.000
_cell.length_b   1.000
_cell.length_c   1.000
_cell.angle_alpha   90.00
_cell.angle_beta   90.00
_cell.angle_gamma   90.00
#
_symmetry.space_group_name_H-M   'P 1'
#
loop_
_entity.id
_entity.type
_entity.pdbx_description
1 polymer ?
#
loop_
_entity_poly.entity_id
_entity_poly.type
_entity_poly.pdbx_seq_one_letter_code
_entity_poly.pdbx_strand_id
1 'polypeptide(L)'
;MDAALWGFLGTIIGAGASIATSWISNRHELMRQKQSDSLVRVERARAFQRDNLLELQQTVQDAMRFSARIMHEDSMAFKQSGKWGTTLLGEEVSEGSRAANARLMALTVRVADDEVRDAINNLRNMLTSCQLAKSKEHADIVHKDIAEAYPLLMERIGKTLRSLY
;
A
#
# COMPACT_ATOMS: atom_id res chain seq x y z
N MET A 1 62.73 36.53 29.51
CA MET A 1 61.30 36.32 29.85
C MET A 1 60.49 35.75 28.67
N ASP A 2 61.14 35.34 27.57
CA ASP A 2 60.45 34.94 26.33
C ASP A 2 59.89 33.51 26.31
N ALA A 3 60.55 32.56 26.98
CA ALA A 3 60.15 31.14 26.90
C ALA A 3 58.74 30.85 27.47
N ALA A 4 58.37 31.53 28.56
CA ALA A 4 57.04 31.37 29.17
C ALA A 4 55.92 31.95 28.28
N LEU A 5 56.19 33.06 27.57
CA LEU A 5 55.25 33.66 26.63
C LEU A 5 55.03 32.75 25.41
N TRP A 6 56.11 32.18 24.85
CA TRP A 6 56.02 31.24 23.74
C TRP A 6 55.29 29.94 24.12
N GLY A 7 55.51 29.41 25.32
CA GLY A 7 54.79 28.23 25.83
C GLY A 7 53.29 28.49 26.06
N PHE A 8 52.96 29.68 26.58
CA PHE A 8 51.57 30.10 26.77
C PHE A 8 50.84 30.29 25.42
N LEU A 9 51.48 30.95 24.45
CA LEU A 9 50.95 31.12 23.10
C LEU A 9 50.72 29.78 22.39
N GLY A 10 51.65 28.84 22.51
CA GLY A 10 51.49 27.48 21.96
C GLY A 10 50.30 26.73 22.55
N THR A 11 50.04 26.90 23.84
CA THR A 11 48.91 26.25 24.53
C THR A 11 47.56 26.82 24.09
N ILE A 12 47.45 28.14 23.94
CA ILE A 12 46.22 28.79 23.45
C ILE A 12 45.93 28.37 22.01
N ILE A 13 46.96 28.35 21.14
CA ILE A 13 46.81 27.93 19.74
C ILE A 13 46.40 26.45 19.67
N GLY A 14 47.03 25.58 20.46
CA GLY A 14 46.68 24.15 20.53
C GLY A 14 45.26 23.89 21.04
N ALA A 15 44.83 24.60 22.09
CA ALA A 15 43.46 24.51 22.61
C ALA A 15 42.43 25.05 21.61
N GLY A 16 42.72 26.18 20.96
CA GLY A 16 41.86 26.76 19.92
C GLY A 16 41.71 25.86 18.70
N ALA A 17 42.80 25.26 18.23
CA ALA A 17 42.78 24.28 17.14
C ALA A 17 41.95 23.05 17.53
N SER A 18 42.09 22.54 18.76
CA SER A 18 41.33 21.39 19.25
C SER A 18 39.82 21.65 19.32
N ILE A 19 39.41 22.84 19.78
CA ILE A 19 38.00 23.25 19.82
C ILE A 19 37.45 23.40 18.39
N ALA A 20 38.21 24.03 17.48
CA ALA A 20 37.81 24.18 16.08
C ALA A 20 37.65 22.83 15.37
N THR A 21 38.61 21.92 15.54
CA THR A 21 38.52 20.55 14.99
C THR A 21 37.33 19.79 15.59
N SER A 22 37.12 19.88 16.91
CA SER A 22 35.99 19.22 17.57
C SER A 22 34.65 19.72 17.04
N TRP A 23 34.52 21.04 16.82
CA TRP A 23 33.30 21.63 16.25
C TRP A 23 33.05 21.19 14.80
N ILE A 24 34.10 21.17 13.96
CA ILE A 24 34.00 20.71 12.57
C ILE A 24 33.60 19.22 12.52
N SER A 25 34.28 18.38 13.30
CA SER A 25 33.99 16.94 13.39
C SER A 25 32.56 16.68 13.85
N ASN A 26 32.12 17.35 14.93
CA ASN A 26 30.75 17.22 15.44
C ASN A 26 29.71 17.67 14.40
N ARG A 27 29.97 18.75 13.66
CA ARG A 27 29.08 19.19 12.58
C ARG A 27 28.98 18.15 11.45
N HIS A 28 30.11 17.56 11.05
CA HIS A 28 30.13 16.50 10.05
C HIS A 28 29.44 15.23 10.53
N GLU A 29 29.58 14.87 11.81
CA GLU A 29 28.85 13.75 12.42
C GLU A 29 27.35 13.98 12.44
N LEU A 30 26.88 15.16 12.87
CA LEU A 30 25.46 15.50 12.84
C LEU A 30 24.88 15.49 11.43
N MET A 31 25.62 15.96 10.43
CA MET A 31 25.18 15.93 9.04
C MET A 31 25.10 14.49 8.50
N ARG A 32 26.09 13.64 8.78
CA ARG A 32 26.07 12.21 8.42
C ARG A 32 24.94 11.47 9.12
N GLN A 33 24.70 11.75 10.40
CA GLN A 33 23.61 11.17 11.17
C GLN A 33 22.26 11.56 10.58
N LYS A 34 22.04 12.84 10.28
CA LYS A 34 20.81 13.31 9.61
C LYS A 34 20.58 12.65 8.26
N GLN A 35 21.63 12.48 7.46
CA GLN A 35 21.56 11.78 6.18
C GLN A 35 21.18 10.31 6.38
N SER A 36 21.85 9.62 7.30
CA SER A 36 21.53 8.23 7.67
C SER A 36 20.08 8.09 8.13
N ASP A 37 19.63 8.93 9.06
CA ASP A 37 18.27 8.91 9.59
C ASP A 37 17.22 9.19 8.49
N SER A 38 17.56 10.06 7.52
CA SER A 38 16.69 10.32 6.37
C SER A 38 16.55 9.10 5.47
N LEU A 39 17.65 8.41 5.17
CA LEU A 39 17.66 7.20 4.35
C LEU A 39 16.91 6.06 5.04
N VAL A 40 17.12 5.89 6.35
CA VAL A 40 16.38 4.90 7.15
C VAL A 40 14.87 5.16 7.14
N ARG A 41 14.43 6.42 7.21
CA ARG A 41 13.01 6.76 7.12
C ARG A 41 12.42 6.46 5.75
N VAL A 42 13.14 6.80 4.68
CA VAL A 42 12.71 6.49 3.30
C VAL A 42 12.60 4.98 3.10
N GLU A 43 13.59 4.21 3.54
CA GLU A 43 13.59 2.75 3.40
C GLU A 43 12.46 2.11 4.21
N ARG A 44 12.20 2.58 5.43
CA ARG A 44 11.04 2.13 6.22
C ARG A 44 9.71 2.41 5.54
N ALA A 45 9.55 3.60 4.93
CA ALA A 45 8.34 3.94 4.19
C ALA A 45 8.17 3.05 2.95
N ARG A 46 9.26 2.79 2.21
CA ARG A 46 9.25 1.86 1.06
C ARG A 46 8.89 0.44 1.47
N ALA A 47 9.52 -0.08 2.53
CA ALA A 47 9.23 -1.40 3.06
C ALA A 47 7.76 -1.53 3.47
N PHE A 48 7.22 -0.54 4.20
CA PHE A 48 5.81 -0.50 4.55
C PHE A 48 4.88 -0.52 3.33
N GLN A 49 5.17 0.31 2.31
CA GLN A 49 4.36 0.33 1.08
C GLN A 49 4.44 -0.99 0.33
N ARG A 50 5.62 -1.61 0.26
CA ARG A 50 5.80 -2.92 -0.37
C ARG A 50 4.95 -3.98 0.33
N ASP A 51 5.06 -4.08 1.65
CA ASP A 51 4.32 -5.08 2.42
C ASP A 51 2.81 -4.87 2.29
N ASN A 52 2.35 -3.61 2.37
CA ASN A 52 0.94 -3.26 2.18
C ASN A 52 0.44 -3.62 0.77
N LEU A 53 1.22 -3.34 -0.29
CA LEU A 53 0.85 -3.65 -1.67
C LEU A 53 0.82 -5.16 -1.94
N LEU A 54 1.73 -5.94 -1.36
CA LEU A 54 1.72 -7.40 -1.47
C LEU A 54 0.46 -7.99 -0.78
N GLU A 55 0.14 -7.53 0.42
CA GLU A 55 -1.06 -7.94 1.14
C GLU A 55 -2.34 -7.52 0.38
N LEU A 56 -2.31 -6.35 -0.26
CA LEU A 56 -3.40 -5.84 -1.07
C LEU A 56 -3.65 -6.70 -2.31
N GLN A 57 -2.60 -7.17 -3.01
CA GLN A 57 -2.76 -8.09 -4.14
C GLN A 57 -3.52 -9.36 -3.73
N GLN A 58 -3.12 -9.97 -2.61
CA GLN A 58 -3.79 -11.15 -2.08
C GLN A 58 -5.24 -10.86 -1.72
N THR A 59 -5.49 -9.73 -1.05
CA THR A 59 -6.84 -9.34 -0.61
C THR A 59 -7.77 -9.04 -1.78
N VAL A 60 -7.26 -8.42 -2.86
CA VAL A 60 -8.04 -8.21 -4.09
C VAL A 60 -8.37 -9.55 -4.74
N GLN A 61 -7.44 -10.50 -4.79
CA GLN A 61 -7.72 -11.85 -5.30
C GLN A 61 -8.83 -12.55 -4.51
N ASP A 62 -8.80 -12.44 -3.18
CA ASP A 62 -9.85 -12.99 -2.33
C ASP A 62 -11.21 -12.34 -2.60
N ALA A 63 -11.26 -11.01 -2.73
CA ALA A 63 -12.48 -10.28 -3.08
C ALA A 63 -13.04 -10.72 -4.45
N MET A 64 -12.18 -10.87 -5.45
CA MET A 64 -12.56 -11.38 -6.77
C MET A 64 -13.11 -12.80 -6.69
N ARG A 65 -12.46 -13.69 -5.93
CA ARG A 65 -12.88 -15.08 -5.75
C ARG A 65 -14.27 -15.17 -5.13
N PHE A 66 -14.50 -14.44 -4.04
CA PHE A 66 -15.83 -14.43 -3.40
C PHE A 66 -16.89 -13.80 -4.29
N SER A 67 -16.57 -12.70 -5.00
CA SER A 67 -17.52 -12.09 -5.95
C SER A 67 -17.88 -13.04 -7.10
N ALA A 68 -16.91 -13.78 -7.64
CA ALA A 68 -17.17 -14.79 -8.67
C ALA A 68 -18.06 -15.93 -8.15
N ARG A 69 -17.86 -16.34 -6.89
CA ARG A 69 -18.69 -17.38 -6.26
C ARG A 69 -20.13 -16.90 -6.04
N ILE A 70 -20.32 -15.67 -5.56
CA ILE A 70 -21.65 -15.03 -5.45
C ILE A 70 -22.36 -15.01 -6.80
N MET A 71 -21.68 -14.51 -7.84
CA MET A 71 -22.22 -14.43 -9.21
C MET A 71 -22.60 -15.82 -9.76
N HIS A 72 -21.79 -16.84 -9.46
CA HIS A 72 -22.07 -18.22 -9.84
C HIS A 72 -23.32 -18.76 -9.13
N GLU A 73 -23.45 -18.55 -7.82
CA GLU A 73 -24.60 -18.98 -7.03
C GLU A 73 -25.89 -18.30 -7.52
N ASP A 74 -25.86 -16.99 -7.78
CA ASP A 74 -26.98 -16.26 -8.39
C ASP A 74 -27.35 -16.78 -9.77
N SER A 75 -26.34 -17.07 -10.61
CA SER A 75 -26.57 -17.64 -11.93
C SER A 75 -27.22 -19.02 -11.88
N MET A 76 -26.82 -19.85 -10.90
CA MET A 76 -27.41 -21.18 -10.71
C MET A 76 -28.84 -21.10 -10.18
N ALA A 77 -29.09 -20.21 -9.21
CA ALA A 77 -30.44 -19.97 -8.70
C ALA A 77 -31.38 -19.40 -9.77
N PHE A 78 -30.88 -18.49 -10.61
CA PHE A 78 -31.65 -17.94 -11.74
C PHE A 78 -32.01 -19.01 -12.77
N LYS A 79 -31.06 -19.89 -13.12
CA LYS A 79 -31.34 -21.01 -14.05
C LYS A 79 -32.45 -21.94 -13.54
N GLN A 80 -32.56 -22.11 -12.23
CA GLN A 80 -33.57 -22.97 -11.61
C GLN A 80 -34.93 -22.28 -11.41
N SER A 81 -34.92 -21.00 -11.03
CA SER A 81 -36.13 -20.28 -10.55
C SER A 81 -36.64 -19.20 -11.49
N GLY A 82 -35.83 -18.74 -12.45
CA GLY A 82 -36.09 -17.56 -13.27
C GLY A 82 -36.02 -16.23 -12.50
N LYS A 83 -35.63 -16.23 -11.22
CA LYS A 83 -35.58 -15.03 -10.37
C LYS A 83 -34.13 -14.69 -9.99
N TRP A 84 -33.69 -13.49 -10.36
CA TRP A 84 -32.33 -13.02 -10.10
C TRP A 84 -32.19 -12.40 -8.70
N GLY A 85 -31.03 -12.52 -8.07
CA GLY A 85 -30.67 -11.79 -6.85
C GLY A 85 -31.50 -12.15 -5.62
N THR A 86 -32.06 -13.36 -5.58
CA THR A 86 -32.82 -13.89 -4.43
C THR A 86 -32.10 -15.03 -3.71
N THR A 87 -30.83 -15.27 -4.08
CA THR A 87 -30.03 -16.37 -3.54
C THR A 87 -29.62 -16.07 -2.11
N LEU A 88 -29.91 -17.01 -1.21
CA LEU A 88 -29.33 -16.99 0.13
C LEU A 88 -27.92 -17.57 0.06
N LEU A 89 -26.91 -16.72 0.26
CA LEU A 89 -25.51 -17.13 0.24
C LEU A 89 -25.20 -18.00 1.47
N GLY A 90 -24.36 -19.02 1.27
CA GLY A 90 -23.81 -19.79 2.39
C GLY A 90 -22.91 -18.93 3.28
N GLU A 91 -22.78 -19.31 4.56
CA GLU A 91 -22.00 -18.56 5.56
C GLU A 91 -20.55 -18.31 5.12
N GLU A 92 -19.87 -19.32 4.56
CA GLU A 92 -18.50 -19.21 4.03
C GLU A 92 -18.36 -18.08 3.00
N VAL A 93 -19.34 -17.95 2.11
CA VAL A 93 -19.30 -16.97 1.00
C VAL A 93 -19.69 -15.58 1.50
N SER A 94 -20.72 -15.51 2.34
CA SER A 94 -21.18 -14.25 2.93
C SER A 94 -20.11 -13.63 3.82
N GLU A 95 -19.62 -14.37 4.82
CA GLU A 95 -18.59 -13.87 5.74
C GLU A 95 -17.24 -13.70 5.07
N GLY A 96 -16.88 -14.60 4.13
CA GLY A 96 -15.67 -14.47 3.34
C GLY A 96 -15.66 -13.19 2.49
N SER A 97 -16.75 -12.91 1.78
CA SER A 97 -16.92 -11.66 1.03
C SER A 97 -16.86 -10.43 1.93
N ARG A 98 -17.55 -10.47 3.08
CA ARG A 98 -17.53 -9.37 4.07
C ARG A 98 -16.12 -9.10 4.59
N ALA A 99 -15.40 -10.15 5.00
CA ALA A 99 -14.04 -10.06 5.53
C ALA A 99 -13.05 -9.55 4.48
N ALA A 100 -13.12 -10.07 3.25
CA ALA A 100 -12.28 -9.61 2.14
C ALA A 100 -12.52 -8.12 1.84
N ASN A 101 -13.78 -7.68 1.78
CA ASN A 101 -14.11 -6.27 1.56
C ASN A 101 -13.62 -5.36 2.69
N ALA A 102 -13.79 -5.77 3.95
CA ALA A 102 -13.32 -5.00 5.10
C ALA A 102 -11.80 -4.85 5.11
N ARG A 103 -11.07 -5.94 4.82
CA ARG A 103 -9.61 -5.91 4.71
C ARG A 103 -9.16 -5.05 3.54
N LEU A 104 -9.85 -5.15 2.40
CA LEU A 104 -9.55 -4.36 1.22
C LEU A 104 -9.67 -2.86 1.52
N MET A 105 -10.75 -2.43 2.20
CA MET A 105 -10.91 -1.04 2.67
C MET A 105 -9.73 -0.55 3.51
N ALA A 106 -9.31 -1.37 4.48
CA ALA A 106 -8.24 -1.01 5.40
C ALA A 106 -6.87 -0.88 4.70
N LEU A 107 -6.61 -1.71 3.67
CA LEU A 107 -5.37 -1.67 2.91
C LEU A 107 -5.36 -0.54 1.87
N THR A 108 -6.50 -0.24 1.24
CA THR A 108 -6.61 0.83 0.25
C THR A 108 -6.22 2.20 0.83
N VAL A 109 -6.65 2.53 2.04
CA VAL A 109 -6.32 3.83 2.66
C VAL A 109 -4.84 3.99 3.01
N ARG A 110 -4.07 2.90 3.02
CA ARG A 110 -2.63 2.91 3.33
C ARG A 110 -1.76 3.03 2.09
N VAL A 111 -2.34 2.89 0.89
CA VAL A 111 -1.62 3.03 -0.38
C VAL A 111 -1.23 4.49 -0.58
N ALA A 112 0.06 4.75 -0.80
CA ALA A 112 0.57 6.10 -1.06
C ALA A 112 0.27 6.60 -2.49
N ASP A 113 0.23 5.68 -3.46
CA ASP A 113 -0.05 5.97 -4.87
C ASP A 113 -1.56 6.20 -5.10
N ASP A 114 -1.93 7.43 -5.46
CA ASP A 114 -3.32 7.82 -5.67
C ASP A 114 -3.98 7.08 -6.84
N GLU A 115 -3.23 6.81 -7.93
CA GLU A 115 -3.77 6.10 -9.10
C GLU A 115 -4.08 4.63 -8.77
N VAL A 116 -3.23 3.99 -7.97
CA VAL A 116 -3.51 2.65 -7.43
C VAL A 116 -4.75 2.70 -6.53
N ARG A 117 -4.85 3.71 -5.65
CA ARG A 117 -5.99 3.85 -4.74
C ARG A 117 -7.31 4.00 -5.49
N ASP A 118 -7.34 4.85 -6.51
CA ASP A 118 -8.52 5.09 -7.34
C ASP A 118 -8.91 3.85 -8.14
N ALA A 119 -7.93 3.15 -8.71
CA ALA A 119 -8.19 1.89 -9.42
C ALA A 119 -8.83 0.82 -8.51
N ILE A 120 -8.38 0.72 -7.25
CA ILE A 120 -8.98 -0.21 -6.27
C ILE A 120 -10.40 0.22 -5.93
N ASN A 121 -10.63 1.52 -5.67
CA ASN A 121 -11.97 2.02 -5.37
C ASN A 121 -12.94 1.79 -6.52
N ASN A 122 -12.50 2.00 -7.77
CA ASN A 122 -13.29 1.68 -8.95
C ASN A 122 -13.62 0.19 -9.02
N LEU A 123 -12.64 -0.70 -8.83
CA LEU A 123 -12.88 -2.15 -8.80
C LEU A 123 -13.89 -2.55 -7.73
N ARG A 124 -13.76 -1.99 -6.51
CA ARG A 124 -14.68 -2.26 -5.40
C ARG A 124 -16.11 -1.80 -5.69
N ASN A 125 -16.26 -0.64 -6.33
CA ASN A 125 -17.57 -0.13 -6.74
C ASN A 125 -18.20 -1.06 -7.78
N MET A 126 -17.42 -1.56 -8.74
CA MET A 126 -17.89 -2.54 -9.71
C MET A 126 -18.28 -3.87 -9.06
N LEU A 127 -17.46 -4.42 -8.16
CA LEU A 127 -17.79 -5.63 -7.40
C LEU A 127 -19.11 -5.47 -6.63
N THR A 128 -19.29 -4.34 -5.95
CA THR A 128 -20.53 -4.02 -5.23
C THR A 128 -21.72 -3.89 -6.18
N SER A 129 -21.55 -3.22 -7.32
CA SER A 129 -22.59 -3.08 -8.34
C SER A 129 -23.02 -4.42 -8.93
N CYS A 130 -22.06 -5.33 -9.16
CA CYS A 130 -22.33 -6.69 -9.61
C CYS A 130 -23.14 -7.48 -8.57
N GLN A 131 -22.77 -7.40 -7.28
CA GLN A 131 -23.45 -8.10 -6.19
C GLN A 131 -24.87 -7.55 -5.93
N LEU A 132 -25.10 -6.26 -6.14
CA LEU A 132 -26.40 -5.62 -5.90
C LEU A 132 -27.28 -5.55 -7.16
N ALA A 133 -26.82 -6.13 -8.27
CA ALA A 133 -27.50 -6.12 -9.55
C ALA A 133 -28.94 -6.64 -9.44
N LYS A 134 -29.88 -5.91 -10.04
CA LYS A 134 -31.31 -6.26 -10.04
C LYS A 134 -31.73 -7.16 -11.19
N SER A 135 -30.83 -7.38 -12.15
CA SER A 135 -31.03 -8.30 -13.26
C SER A 135 -29.74 -9.03 -13.59
N LYS A 136 -29.89 -10.19 -14.24
CA LYS A 136 -28.76 -10.98 -14.72
C LYS A 136 -27.94 -10.18 -15.74
N GLU A 137 -28.62 -9.48 -16.64
CA GLU A 137 -28.00 -8.72 -17.72
C GLU A 137 -27.09 -7.62 -17.16
N HIS A 138 -27.55 -6.90 -16.13
CA HIS A 138 -26.73 -5.87 -15.47
C HIS A 138 -25.52 -6.50 -14.77
N ALA A 139 -25.72 -7.63 -14.09
CA ALA A 139 -24.63 -8.34 -13.44
C ALA A 139 -23.58 -8.85 -14.45
N ASP A 140 -24.00 -9.39 -15.59
CA ASP A 140 -23.09 -9.86 -16.65
C ASP A 140 -22.26 -8.71 -17.24
N ILE A 141 -22.88 -7.55 -17.48
CA ILE A 141 -22.18 -6.35 -17.99
C ILE A 141 -21.10 -5.93 -17.00
N VAL A 142 -21.46 -5.73 -15.73
CA VAL A 142 -20.51 -5.30 -14.72
C VAL A 142 -19.44 -6.37 -14.47
N HIS A 143 -19.78 -7.65 -14.55
CA HIS A 143 -18.81 -8.74 -14.43
C HIS A 143 -17.76 -8.70 -15.53
N LYS A 144 -18.15 -8.34 -16.76
CA LYS A 144 -17.21 -8.11 -17.85
C LYS A 144 -16.29 -6.92 -17.57
N ASP A 145 -16.84 -5.79 -17.10
CA ASP A 145 -16.05 -4.60 -16.74
C ASP A 145 -15.02 -4.92 -15.62
N ILE A 146 -15.43 -5.73 -14.64
CA ILE A 146 -14.54 -6.24 -13.58
C ILE A 146 -13.39 -7.06 -14.18
N ALA A 147 -13.69 -7.96 -15.13
CA ALA A 147 -12.69 -8.81 -15.77
C ALA A 147 -11.65 -8.01 -16.56
N GLU A 148 -12.03 -6.85 -17.10
CA GLU A 148 -11.13 -5.93 -17.79
C GLU A 148 -10.32 -5.07 -16.80
N ALA A 149 -10.95 -4.58 -15.74
CA ALA A 149 -10.30 -3.70 -14.75
C ALA A 149 -9.31 -4.42 -13.83
N TYR A 150 -9.60 -5.67 -13.45
CA TYR A 150 -8.77 -6.47 -12.56
C TYR A 150 -7.29 -6.61 -13.02
N PRO A 151 -6.99 -7.07 -14.26
CA PRO A 151 -5.61 -7.20 -14.71
C PRO A 151 -4.88 -5.86 -14.77
N LEU A 152 -5.57 -4.78 -15.15
CA LEU A 152 -5.01 -3.43 -15.18
C LEU A 152 -4.61 -2.94 -13.78
N LEU A 153 -5.45 -3.22 -12.77
CA LEU A 153 -5.11 -2.93 -11.38
C LEU A 153 -3.89 -3.75 -10.92
N MET A 154 -3.85 -5.05 -11.22
CA MET A 154 -2.72 -5.91 -10.85
C MET A 154 -1.41 -5.46 -11.50
N GLU A 155 -1.45 -5.07 -12.77
CA GLU A 155 -0.30 -4.51 -13.47
C GLU A 155 0.18 -3.21 -12.81
N ARG A 156 -0.74 -2.33 -12.45
CA ARG A 156 -0.43 -1.06 -11.78
C ARG A 156 0.22 -1.29 -10.42
N ILE A 157 -0.36 -2.17 -9.59
CA ILE A 157 0.25 -2.56 -8.31
C ILE A 157 1.66 -3.14 -8.54
N GLY A 158 1.84 -3.99 -9.56
CA GLY A 158 3.15 -4.55 -9.91
C GLY A 158 4.17 -3.50 -10.37
N LYS A 159 3.74 -2.46 -11.07
CA LYS A 159 4.60 -1.31 -11.42
C LYS A 159 5.00 -0.52 -10.18
N THR A 160 4.06 -0.18 -9.30
CA THR A 160 4.33 0.54 -8.05
C THR A 160 5.22 -0.30 -7.12
N LEU A 161 5.02 -1.62 -7.01
CA LEU A 161 5.90 -2.49 -6.24
C LEU A 161 7.34 -2.45 -6.73
N ARG A 162 7.57 -2.46 -8.05
CA ARG A 162 8.92 -2.41 -8.63
C ARG A 162 9.63 -1.09 -8.42
N SER A 163 8.91 0.03 -8.28
CA SER A 163 9.52 1.33 -8.00
C SER A 163 9.91 1.52 -6.53
N LEU A 164 9.52 0.60 -5.65
CA LEU A 164 9.86 0.61 -4.22
C LEU A 164 11.16 -0.15 -3.90
N TYR A 165 11.74 -0.86 -4.87
CA TYR A 165 13.08 -1.45 -4.80
C TYR A 165 14.12 -0.45 -5.32
#